data_AF-A0A511DNX8-F1
#
_entry.id   AF-A0A511DNX8-F1
#
_cell.length_a   1.000
_cell.length_b   1.000
_cell.length_c   1.000
_cell.angle_alpha   90.00
_cell.angle_beta   90.00
_cell.angle_gamma   90.00
#
_symmetry.space_group_name_H-M   'P 1'
#
loop_
_entity.id
_entity.type
_entity.pdbx_description
1 polymer ?
#
loop_
_entity_poly.entity_id
_entity_poly.type
_entity_poly.pdbx_seq_one_letter_code
_entity_poly.pdbx_strand_id
1 'polypeptide(L)'
;MVSSRKRRRMVGVACDAGGVRLSEREIGRIPPGNLRVPRGEFVALWVAAEELGSAQAGRGVTDWPLGGVVVTCRWVARAVTENGRGRRSPTRAPVTRRSVLAIEEELEAEYLASEKLLARPFPSVLMTGQPGYVEAVSATLRWAWRGVGSAPVLVPVAAG
;
A
#
# COMPACT_ATOMS: atom_id res chain seq x y z
N MET A 1 -24.20 15.39 -39.48
CA MET A 1 -22.96 14.68 -39.09
C MET A 1 -22.10 15.64 -38.28
N VAL A 2 -22.20 15.63 -36.94
CA VAL A 2 -21.31 16.41 -36.05
C VAL A 2 -20.96 15.53 -34.86
N SER A 3 -19.69 15.13 -34.82
CA SER A 3 -19.09 14.25 -33.83
C SER A 3 -18.74 15.05 -32.58
N SER A 4 -19.45 14.80 -31.47
CA SER A 4 -19.14 15.41 -30.17
C SER A 4 -18.29 14.46 -29.34
N ARG A 5 -17.02 14.85 -29.14
CA ARG A 5 -15.99 14.15 -28.36
C ARG A 5 -16.46 13.96 -26.91
N LYS A 6 -16.74 12.71 -26.54
CA LYS A 6 -17.00 12.29 -25.16
C LYS A 6 -15.70 12.40 -24.35
N ARG A 7 -15.55 13.46 -23.53
CA ARG A 7 -14.51 13.56 -22.50
C ARG A 7 -14.68 12.37 -21.55
N ARG A 8 -13.77 11.40 -21.61
CA ARG A 8 -13.68 10.31 -20.64
C ARG A 8 -13.19 10.91 -19.32
N ARG A 9 -14.10 11.06 -18.34
CA ARG A 9 -13.71 11.18 -16.93
C ARG A 9 -13.01 9.88 -16.56
N MET A 10 -11.70 9.95 -16.30
CA MET A 10 -11.01 8.91 -15.53
C MET A 10 -11.57 8.99 -14.11
N VAL A 11 -12.49 8.08 -13.80
CA VAL A 11 -12.97 7.86 -12.44
C VAL A 11 -11.84 7.13 -11.71
N GLY A 12 -11.36 7.77 -10.65
CA GLY A 12 -10.28 7.26 -9.80
C GLY A 12 -10.57 5.86 -9.31
N VAL A 13 -9.52 5.06 -9.23
CA VAL A 13 -9.53 3.73 -8.61
C VAL A 13 -9.89 3.93 -7.14
N ALA A 14 -11.16 3.78 -6.81
CA ALA A 14 -11.61 3.62 -5.44
C ALA A 14 -10.99 2.33 -4.92
N CYS A 15 -10.15 2.44 -3.89
CA CYS A 15 -9.68 1.29 -3.14
C CYS A 15 -10.89 0.70 -2.41
N ASP A 16 -11.33 -0.50 -2.84
CA ASP A 16 -12.41 -1.22 -2.17
C ASP A 16 -12.10 -1.42 -0.68
N ALA A 17 -13.06 -1.01 0.15
CA ALA A 17 -13.09 -1.12 1.60
C ALA A 17 -13.29 -2.57 2.09
N GLY A 18 -12.52 -3.50 1.55
CA GLY A 18 -12.40 -4.86 2.09
C GLY A 18 -11.48 -4.83 3.31
N GLY A 19 -12.02 -4.43 4.46
CA GLY A 19 -11.33 -4.59 5.73
C GLY A 19 -10.98 -6.05 5.94
N VAL A 20 -9.69 -6.38 5.88
CA VAL A 20 -9.22 -7.75 6.06
C VAL A 20 -9.27 -8.07 7.55
N ARG A 21 -10.18 -8.95 7.98
CA ARG A 21 -9.97 -9.69 9.24
C ARG A 21 -8.78 -10.60 9.01
N LEU A 22 -7.59 -10.15 9.41
CA LEU A 22 -6.38 -10.96 9.34
C LEU A 22 -6.57 -12.18 10.23
N SER A 23 -6.73 -13.33 9.60
CA SER A 23 -6.73 -14.61 10.29
C SER A 23 -5.31 -14.93 10.76
N GLU A 24 -5.17 -15.67 11.87
CA GLU A 24 -3.87 -16.20 12.32
C GLU A 24 -3.14 -16.99 11.21
N ARG A 25 -3.91 -17.57 10.28
CA ARG A 25 -3.40 -18.26 9.10
C ARG A 25 -2.75 -17.32 8.07
N GLU A 26 -3.25 -16.10 7.91
CA GLU A 26 -2.64 -15.07 7.04
C GLU A 26 -1.38 -14.50 7.69
N ILE A 27 -1.40 -14.33 9.00
CA ILE A 27 -0.24 -13.91 9.79
C ILE A 27 0.88 -14.97 9.75
N GLY A 28 0.53 -16.24 9.93
CA GLY A 28 1.47 -17.36 9.89
C GLY A 28 2.10 -17.61 8.51
N ARG A 29 1.51 -17.05 7.44
CA ARG A 29 2.03 -17.15 6.07
C ARG A 29 3.07 -16.10 5.72
N ILE A 30 3.29 -15.11 6.59
CA ILE A 30 4.32 -14.09 6.35
C ILE A 30 5.70 -14.78 6.37
N PRO A 31 6.44 -14.80 5.25
CA PRO A 31 7.74 -15.46 5.20
C PRO A 31 8.69 -14.85 6.24
N PRO A 32 9.42 -15.66 7.03
CA PRO A 32 10.29 -15.15 8.08
C PRO A 32 11.42 -14.26 7.54
N GLY A 33 11.86 -14.49 6.29
CA GLY A 33 12.85 -13.63 5.64
C GLY A 33 12.34 -12.21 5.38
N ASN A 34 11.04 -12.01 5.18
CA ASN A 34 10.49 -10.73 4.75
C ASN A 34 10.45 -9.64 5.84
N LEU A 35 10.64 -10.01 7.11
CA LEU A 35 10.56 -9.09 8.24
C LEU A 35 11.86 -9.07 9.04
N ARG A 36 12.36 -7.87 9.32
CA ARG A 36 13.45 -7.61 10.29
C ARG A 36 12.94 -7.04 11.62
N VAL A 37 11.63 -6.83 11.72
CA VAL A 37 10.93 -6.39 12.92
C VAL A 37 10.12 -7.53 13.53
N PRO A 38 9.75 -7.48 14.82
CA PRO A 38 8.88 -8.48 15.41
C PRO A 38 7.57 -8.61 14.63
N ARG A 39 7.18 -9.86 14.32
CA ARG A 39 5.95 -10.15 13.55
C ARG A 39 4.71 -9.54 14.21
N GLY A 40 4.64 -9.54 15.54
CA GLY A 40 3.53 -8.94 16.29
C GLY A 40 3.38 -7.43 16.04
N GLU A 41 4.49 -6.69 16.00
CA GLU A 41 4.48 -5.26 15.69
C GLU A 41 4.04 -4.97 14.25
N PHE A 42 4.55 -5.76 13.30
CA PHE A 42 4.15 -5.69 11.90
C PHE A 42 2.64 -5.91 11.72
N VAL A 43 2.11 -6.95 12.37
CA VAL A 43 0.68 -7.26 12.33
C VAL A 43 -0.15 -6.16 12.98
N ALA A 44 0.29 -5.63 14.13
CA ALA A 44 -0.41 -4.55 14.81
C ALA A 44 -0.54 -3.30 13.93
N LEU A 45 0.54 -2.89 13.26
CA LEU A 45 0.48 -1.78 12.29
C LEU A 45 -0.48 -2.09 11.14
N TRP A 46 -0.39 -3.30 10.58
CA TRP A 46 -1.23 -3.67 9.44
C TRP A 46 -2.71 -3.67 9.80
N VAL A 47 -3.10 -4.28 10.92
CA VAL A 47 -4.49 -4.26 11.42
C VAL A 47 -4.97 -2.83 11.60
N ALA A 48 -4.19 -2.00 12.32
CA ALA A 48 -4.57 -0.61 12.57
C ALA A 48 -4.74 0.20 11.27
N ALA A 49 -3.88 -0.04 10.27
CA ALA A 49 -3.96 0.63 8.98
C ALA A 49 -5.21 0.21 8.17
N GLU A 50 -5.57 -1.09 8.20
CA GLU A 50 -6.77 -1.62 7.54
C GLU A 50 -8.05 -1.09 8.20
N GLU A 51 -8.09 -1.04 9.53
CA GLU A 51 -9.22 -0.50 10.29
C GLU A 51 -9.43 0.98 10.01
N LEU A 52 -8.35 1.77 10.08
CA LEU A 52 -8.39 3.20 9.77
C LEU A 52 -8.80 3.45 8.32
N GLY A 53 -8.27 2.66 7.38
CA GLY A 53 -8.58 2.79 5.96
C GLY A 53 -10.04 2.48 5.68
N SER A 54 -10.58 1.44 6.33
CA SER A 54 -11.99 1.08 6.24
C SER A 54 -12.89 2.18 6.82
N ALA A 55 -12.51 2.78 7.95
CA ALA A 55 -13.24 3.88 8.57
C ALA A 55 -13.25 5.15 7.69
N GLN A 56 -12.13 5.49 7.05
CA GLN A 56 -12.02 6.62 6.13
C GLN A 56 -12.77 6.39 4.82
N ALA A 57 -12.69 5.19 4.25
CA ALA A 57 -13.42 4.83 3.04
C ALA A 57 -14.94 4.91 3.26
N GLY A 58 -15.43 4.49 4.44
CA GLY A 58 -16.83 4.67 4.83
C GLY A 58 -17.28 6.13 4.90
N ARG A 59 -16.33 7.08 5.01
CA ARG A 59 -16.56 8.53 4.99
C ARG A 59 -16.24 9.16 3.62
N GLY A 60 -15.89 8.37 2.61
CA GLY A 60 -15.50 8.86 1.28
C GLY A 60 -14.13 9.56 1.25
N VAL A 61 -13.30 9.42 2.29
CA VAL A 61 -11.98 10.03 2.37
C VAL A 61 -10.95 9.10 1.71
N THR A 62 -10.17 9.63 0.77
CA THR A 62 -9.02 8.94 0.18
C THR A 62 -7.74 9.42 0.85
N ASP A 63 -7.13 8.55 1.68
CA ASP A 63 -5.87 8.80 2.35
C ASP A 63 -4.74 8.02 1.64
N TRP A 64 -4.02 8.72 0.77
CA TRP A 64 -2.93 8.13 -0.01
C TRP A 64 -1.77 7.62 0.86
N PRO A 65 -1.28 8.35 1.88
CA PRO A 65 -0.29 7.82 2.82
C PRO A 65 -0.74 6.50 3.46
N LEU A 66 -1.98 6.46 3.99
CA LEU A 66 -2.51 5.25 4.60
C LEU A 66 -2.61 4.09 3.60
N GLY A 67 -3.09 4.37 2.38
CA GLY A 67 -3.11 3.39 1.30
C GLY A 67 -1.72 2.84 0.96
N GLY A 68 -0.67 3.66 1.07
CA GLY A 68 0.72 3.24 0.92
C GLY A 68 1.14 2.21 1.97
N VAL A 69 0.80 2.46 3.24
CA VAL A 69 1.06 1.51 4.34
C VAL A 69 0.30 0.20 4.11
N VAL A 70 -1.01 0.26 3.89
CA VAL A 70 -1.87 -0.92 3.71
C VAL A 70 -1.39 -1.80 2.55
N VAL A 71 -1.16 -1.22 1.37
CA VAL A 71 -0.71 -1.99 0.20
C VAL A 71 0.66 -2.60 0.43
N THR A 72 1.58 -1.89 1.10
CA THR A 72 2.91 -2.43 1.41
C THR A 72 2.81 -3.60 2.38
N CYS A 73 2.05 -3.47 3.47
CA CYS A 73 1.85 -4.55 4.43
C CYS A 73 1.25 -5.80 3.77
N ARG A 74 0.18 -5.62 2.98
CA ARG A 74 -0.44 -6.70 2.18
C ARG A 74 0.58 -7.39 1.27
N TRP A 75 1.42 -6.62 0.57
CA TRP A 75 2.40 -7.18 -0.36
C TRP A 75 3.52 -7.94 0.37
N VAL A 76 4.11 -7.35 1.42
CA VAL A 76 5.14 -7.99 2.27
C VAL A 76 4.63 -9.31 2.86
N ALA A 77 3.37 -9.35 3.28
CA ALA A 77 2.71 -10.53 3.78
C ALA A 77 2.29 -11.55 2.69
N ARG A 78 2.51 -11.22 1.40
CA ARG A 78 2.04 -12.00 0.24
C ARG A 78 0.52 -12.24 0.27
N ALA A 79 -0.24 -11.26 0.75
CA ALA A 79 -1.68 -11.33 0.86
C ALA A 79 -2.35 -11.40 -0.52
N VAL A 80 -3.48 -12.12 -0.57
CA VAL A 80 -4.36 -12.17 -1.73
C VAL A 80 -5.48 -11.16 -1.53
N THR A 81 -5.50 -10.12 -2.37
CA THR A 81 -6.52 -9.08 -2.35
C THR A 81 -7.60 -9.34 -3.39
N GLU A 82 -8.80 -8.90 -3.09
CA GLU A 82 -9.91 -8.88 -4.05
C GLU A 82 -10.03 -7.49 -4.68
N ASN A 83 -10.34 -7.42 -5.97
CA ASN A 83 -10.67 -6.16 -6.63
C ASN A 83 -12.19 -5.94 -6.67
N GLY A 84 -12.66 -4.73 -7.02
CA GLY A 84 -14.10 -4.40 -7.10
C GLY A 84 -14.92 -5.18 -8.12
N ARG A 85 -14.33 -6.17 -8.81
CA ARG A 85 -15.03 -7.16 -9.65
C ARG A 85 -15.09 -8.54 -8.99
N GLY A 86 -14.74 -8.65 -7.72
CA GLY A 86 -14.68 -9.92 -6.97
C GLY A 86 -13.49 -10.82 -7.35
N ARG A 87 -12.52 -10.33 -8.15
CA ARG A 87 -11.38 -11.16 -8.57
C ARG A 87 -10.29 -11.12 -7.52
N ARG A 88 -9.97 -12.30 -6.98
CA ARG A 88 -8.85 -12.50 -6.05
C ARG A 88 -7.54 -12.66 -6.81
N SER A 89 -6.54 -11.88 -6.41
CA SER A 89 -5.17 -11.97 -6.95
C SER A 89 -4.14 -11.59 -5.89
N PRO A 90 -2.89 -12.07 -5.99
CA PRO A 90 -1.81 -11.57 -5.13
C PRO A 90 -1.73 -10.04 -5.18
N THR A 91 -1.46 -9.44 -4.03
CA THR A 91 -1.20 -8.00 -3.94
C THR A 91 0.00 -7.68 -4.84
N ARG A 92 -0.09 -6.58 -5.58
CA ARG A 92 1.00 -6.11 -6.45
C ARG A 92 2.00 -5.29 -5.66
N ALA A 93 3.23 -5.21 -6.17
CA ALA A 93 4.25 -4.34 -5.61
C ALA A 93 3.77 -2.85 -5.63
N PRO A 94 3.89 -2.11 -4.51
CA PRO A 94 3.23 -0.82 -4.30
C PRO A 94 3.65 0.30 -5.29
N VAL A 95 4.95 0.44 -5.55
CA VAL A 95 5.58 1.41 -6.43
C VAL A 95 5.69 0.88 -7.86
N THR A 96 6.33 -0.28 -8.06
CA THR A 96 6.61 -0.79 -9.42
C THR A 96 5.39 -1.42 -10.08
N ARG A 97 4.32 -1.70 -9.31
CA ARG A 97 3.08 -2.34 -9.75
C ARG A 97 3.27 -3.72 -10.37
N ARG A 98 4.44 -4.34 -10.16
CA ARG A 98 4.75 -5.70 -10.62
C ARG A 98 3.84 -6.71 -9.91
N SER A 99 3.41 -7.72 -10.64
CA SER A 99 2.58 -8.82 -10.11
C SER A 99 3.48 -9.98 -9.66
N VAL A 100 4.44 -9.69 -8.78
CA VAL A 100 5.42 -10.62 -8.23
C VAL A 100 5.22 -10.75 -6.71
N LEU A 101 5.50 -11.93 -6.17
CA LEU A 101 5.48 -12.13 -4.72
C LEU A 101 6.64 -11.38 -4.07
N ALA A 102 6.42 -10.87 -2.85
CA ALA A 102 7.49 -10.29 -2.03
C ALA A 102 8.49 -11.38 -1.60
N ILE A 103 9.50 -11.63 -2.43
CA ILE A 103 10.75 -12.31 -2.09
C ILE A 103 11.81 -11.26 -1.75
N GLU A 104 12.93 -11.65 -1.15
CA GLU A 104 13.96 -10.69 -0.68
C GLU A 104 14.47 -9.78 -1.81
N GLU A 105 14.67 -10.35 -3.01
CA GLU A 105 15.12 -9.62 -4.19
C GLU A 105 14.10 -8.57 -4.64
N GLU A 106 12.81 -8.92 -4.61
CA GLU A 106 11.75 -8.00 -5.00
C GLU A 106 11.50 -6.95 -3.91
N LEU A 107 11.60 -7.31 -2.63
CA LEU A 107 11.52 -6.37 -1.51
C LEU A 107 12.62 -5.30 -1.61
N GLU A 108 13.85 -5.72 -1.87
CA GLU A 108 14.96 -4.79 -2.07
C GLU A 108 14.78 -3.93 -3.33
N ALA A 109 14.36 -4.54 -4.46
CA ALA A 109 14.10 -3.79 -5.69
C ALA A 109 12.99 -2.74 -5.50
N GLU A 110 11.94 -3.08 -4.77
CA GLU A 110 10.83 -2.17 -4.47
C GLU A 110 11.25 -1.05 -3.52
N TYR A 111 12.05 -1.39 -2.49
CA TYR A 111 12.63 -0.40 -1.59
C TYR A 111 13.48 0.61 -2.37
N LEU A 112 14.42 0.14 -3.19
CA LEU A 112 15.26 1.00 -4.02
C LEU A 112 14.44 1.82 -5.03
N ALA A 113 13.36 1.25 -5.59
CA ALA A 113 12.46 2.00 -6.47
C ALA A 113 11.76 3.15 -5.72
N SER A 114 11.32 2.92 -4.48
CA SER A 114 10.72 3.97 -3.65
C SER A 114 11.72 5.08 -3.31
N GLU A 115 12.92 4.73 -2.86
CA GLU A 115 13.99 5.70 -2.54
C GLU A 115 14.41 6.51 -3.77
N LYS A 116 14.52 5.83 -4.92
CA LYS A 116 14.86 6.50 -6.19
C LYS A 116 13.79 7.49 -6.61
N LEU A 117 12.50 7.21 -6.37
CA LEU A 117 11.43 8.17 -6.66
C LEU A 117 11.50 9.38 -5.73
N LEU A 118 11.76 9.17 -4.44
CA LEU A 118 11.87 10.24 -3.45
C LEU A 118 13.09 11.15 -3.70
N ALA A 119 14.19 10.58 -4.20
CA ALA A 119 15.40 11.35 -4.52
C ALA A 119 15.30 12.14 -5.85
N ARG A 120 14.18 12.06 -6.59
CA ARG A 120 14.06 12.77 -7.88
C ARG A 120 13.96 14.28 -7.65
N PRO A 121 14.62 15.09 -8.50
CA PRO A 121 14.47 16.55 -8.46
C PRO A 121 13.04 17.03 -8.72
N PHE A 122 12.27 16.24 -9.49
CA PHE A 122 10.90 16.56 -9.86
C PHE A 122 9.96 15.39 -9.52
N PRO A 123 8.78 15.67 -8.93
CA PRO A 123 7.80 14.65 -8.60
C PRO A 123 7.37 13.84 -9.83
N SER A 124 7.28 12.53 -9.68
CA SER A 124 6.70 11.67 -10.71
C SER A 124 5.18 11.81 -10.75
N VAL A 125 4.55 11.35 -11.84
CA VAL A 125 3.08 11.29 -11.98
C VAL A 125 2.42 10.58 -10.79
N LEU A 126 3.05 9.53 -10.26
CA LEU A 126 2.56 8.81 -9.09
C LEU A 126 2.54 9.71 -7.85
N MET A 127 3.62 10.44 -7.59
CA MET A 127 3.73 11.32 -6.42
C MET A 127 2.78 12.52 -6.51
N THR A 128 2.59 13.06 -7.71
CA THR A 128 1.63 14.16 -7.93
C THR A 128 0.18 13.68 -7.82
N GLY A 129 -0.12 12.48 -8.31
CA GLY A 129 -1.48 11.91 -8.26
C GLY A 129 -1.85 11.27 -6.92
N GLN A 130 -0.86 10.87 -6.12
CA GLN A 130 -1.01 10.19 -4.84
C GLN A 130 -0.04 10.80 -3.80
N PRO A 131 -0.29 12.03 -3.32
CA PRO A 131 0.61 12.71 -2.40
C PRO A 131 0.86 11.88 -1.13
N GLY A 132 2.12 11.72 -0.73
CA GLY A 132 2.49 10.99 0.49
C GLY A 132 2.45 9.46 0.38
N TYR A 133 1.98 8.90 -0.74
CA TYR A 133 1.92 7.45 -0.94
C TYR A 133 3.32 6.81 -0.97
N VAL A 134 4.24 7.40 -1.74
CA VAL A 134 5.58 6.82 -1.94
C VAL A 134 6.42 6.95 -0.67
N GLU A 135 6.26 8.05 0.05
CA GLU A 135 6.84 8.32 1.36
C GLU A 135 6.41 7.24 2.37
N ALA A 136 5.10 6.94 2.41
CA ALA A 136 4.56 5.89 3.28
C ALA A 136 5.08 4.50 2.91
N VAL A 137 5.18 4.18 1.61
CA VAL A 137 5.75 2.90 1.14
C VAL A 137 7.21 2.78 1.56
N SER A 138 8.04 3.79 1.29
CA SER A 138 9.45 3.82 1.67
C SER A 138 9.62 3.67 3.19
N ALA A 139 8.86 4.44 3.98
CA ALA A 139 8.91 4.36 5.44
C ALA A 139 8.54 2.96 5.95
N THR A 140 7.50 2.34 5.38
CA THR A 140 7.06 0.99 5.75
C THR A 140 8.12 -0.05 5.41
N LEU A 141 8.74 0.01 4.22
CA LEU A 141 9.81 -0.92 3.82
C LEU A 141 11.10 -0.69 4.62
N ARG A 142 11.46 0.56 4.90
CA ARG A 142 12.62 0.90 5.74
C ARG A 142 12.49 0.30 7.13
N TRP A 143 11.31 0.43 7.74
CA TRP A 143 11.03 -0.17 9.04
C TRP A 143 10.94 -1.69 8.96
N ALA A 144 10.00 -2.25 8.18
CA ALA A 144 9.68 -3.67 8.23
C ALA A 144 10.74 -4.57 7.59
N TRP A 145 11.30 -4.17 6.44
CA TRP A 145 12.27 -4.97 5.67
C TRP A 145 13.72 -4.63 5.99
N ARG A 146 14.07 -3.34 6.15
CA ARG A 146 15.45 -2.96 6.51
C ARG A 146 15.71 -2.99 8.01
N GLY A 147 14.67 -3.02 8.84
CA GLY A 147 14.82 -2.96 10.30
C GLY A 147 15.34 -1.62 10.80
N VAL A 148 15.14 -0.55 10.02
CA VAL A 148 15.69 0.79 10.30
C VAL A 148 14.55 1.79 10.54
N GLY A 149 14.69 2.59 11.59
CA GLY A 149 13.71 3.62 11.95
C GLY A 149 12.48 3.06 12.67
N SER A 150 11.44 3.89 12.77
CA SER A 150 10.22 3.58 13.50
C SER A 150 9.09 3.16 12.56
N ALA A 151 8.10 2.47 13.11
CA ALA A 151 6.87 2.17 12.40
C ALA A 151 6.22 3.46 11.87
N PRO A 152 5.64 3.45 10.66
CA PRO A 152 4.85 4.56 10.14
C PRO A 152 3.77 5.01 11.12
N VAL A 153 3.67 6.32 11.33
CA VAL A 153 2.62 6.89 12.19
C VAL A 153 1.32 6.96 11.37
N LEU A 154 0.27 6.32 11.88
CA LEU A 154 -1.06 6.36 11.29
C LEU A 154 -1.82 7.56 11.85
N VAL A 155 -2.00 8.60 11.04
CA VAL A 155 -2.74 9.80 11.43
C VAL A 155 -4.00 9.89 10.59
N PRO A 156 -5.21 10.02 11.19
CA PRO A 156 -6.41 10.21 10.42
C PRO A 156 -6.38 11.55 9.68
N VAL A 157 -6.55 11.53 8.36
CA VAL A 157 -6.89 12.74 7.59
C VAL A 157 -8.25 13.26 8.06
N ALA A 158 -8.30 14.52 8.51
CA ALA A 158 -9.54 15.20 8.84
C ALA A 158 -10.43 15.29 7.60
N ALA A 159 -11.71 14.94 7.74
CA ALA A 159 -12.69 15.14 6.67
C ALA A 159 -12.82 16.66 6.42
N GLY A 160 -12.48 17.09 5.20
CA GLY A 160 -12.72 18.44 4.72
C GLY A 160 -14.11 18.61 4.15
#